data_AF-A0A2W7GV14-F1
#
_entry.id   AF-A0A2W7GV14-F1
#
_cell.length_a   1.000
_cell.length_b   1.000
_cell.length_c   1.000
_cell.angle_alpha   90.00
_cell.angle_beta   90.00
_cell.angle_gamma   90.00
#
_symmetry.space_group_name_H-M   'P 1'
#
loop_
_entity.id
_entity.type
_entity.pdbx_description
1 polymer ?
#
loop_
_entity_poly.entity_id
_entity_poly.type
_entity_poly.pdbx_seq_one_letter_code
_entity_poly.pdbx_strand_id
1 'polypeptide(L)'
;MKKNKEKKNKDQNQKTTRTKKEKLNIAMTVAMFTGVIGSLATMPIVSTFFSSKQPKKNASISDHLDDTKISEIKKKDNKKKTLIKLSKEIEATKLFDINKKIAYNHNHAKFKDGSNSIVKSKAEFTFYNTGYKLKGFFNDKDSIQSKEISAKDSSKIEILNFDLVDKLSKFNKEAKSKTLPNLEFKDFIKEISNLKLSFTYSFKNEADKKWYFYDTNNKLFGIEINNYFKQLKEYVEKNITADKKISREESKIIIKAIKNKNSNNLIDKFVIEIAFSYEA
;
A
#
# COMPACT_ATOMS: atom_id res chain seq x y z
N MET A 1 0.02 -41.29 101.42
CA MET A 1 -1.06 -41.54 100.45
C MET A 1 -0.50 -41.56 99.04
N LYS A 2 -1.17 -42.33 98.16
CA LYS A 2 -0.72 -42.85 96.87
C LYS A 2 -0.50 -41.79 95.78
N LYS A 3 0.50 -42.07 94.93
CA LYS A 3 0.73 -41.51 93.59
C LYS A 3 -0.58 -41.48 92.79
N ASN A 4 -0.85 -40.41 92.06
CA ASN A 4 -1.67 -40.49 90.86
C ASN A 4 -1.00 -39.78 89.69
N LYS A 5 -0.80 -40.58 88.64
CA LYS A 5 -0.09 -40.27 87.40
C LYS A 5 -0.87 -39.25 86.59
N GLU A 6 -0.15 -38.26 86.06
CA GLU A 6 -0.62 -37.37 85.00
C GLU A 6 -1.15 -38.18 83.82
N LYS A 7 -2.43 -37.96 83.50
CA LYS A 7 -3.05 -38.43 82.26
C LYS A 7 -2.69 -37.43 81.15
N LYS A 8 -1.80 -37.86 80.25
CA LYS A 8 -1.58 -37.26 78.93
C LYS A 8 -2.92 -37.10 78.19
N ASN A 9 -3.32 -35.88 77.87
CA ASN A 9 -4.29 -35.64 76.81
C ASN A 9 -3.54 -35.48 75.49
N LYS A 10 -3.70 -36.49 74.63
CA LYS A 10 -3.36 -36.45 73.22
C LYS A 10 -4.43 -35.63 72.50
N ASP A 11 -4.19 -34.36 72.22
CA ASP A 11 -4.87 -33.69 71.11
C ASP A 11 -4.01 -33.87 69.86
N GLN A 12 -4.29 -34.98 69.16
CA GLN A 12 -3.81 -35.23 67.82
C GLN A 12 -4.39 -34.17 66.87
N ASN A 13 -3.54 -33.44 66.16
CA ASN A 13 -3.91 -32.77 64.91
C ASN A 13 -4.39 -33.83 63.90
N GLN A 14 -5.67 -34.19 63.95
CA GLN A 14 -6.32 -34.98 62.91
C GLN A 14 -6.44 -34.11 61.66
N LYS A 15 -5.54 -34.31 60.69
CA LYS A 15 -5.81 -33.90 59.31
C LYS A 15 -7.04 -34.68 58.85
N THR A 16 -8.18 -34.02 58.76
CA THR A 16 -9.37 -34.59 58.13
C THR A 16 -9.01 -35.04 56.71
N THR A 17 -9.23 -36.32 56.42
CA THR A 17 -8.94 -36.89 55.10
C THR A 17 -9.91 -36.29 54.08
N ARG A 18 -9.42 -35.33 53.27
CA ARG A 18 -10.22 -34.67 52.23
C ARG A 18 -10.93 -35.69 51.35
N THR A 19 -12.21 -35.46 51.09
CA THR A 19 -13.06 -36.34 50.28
C THR A 19 -12.61 -36.34 48.81
N LYS A 20 -12.95 -37.39 48.05
CA LYS A 20 -12.63 -37.48 46.61
C LYS A 20 -13.19 -36.28 45.82
N LYS A 21 -14.37 -35.77 46.22
CA LYS A 21 -15.02 -34.61 45.60
C LYS A 21 -14.25 -33.31 45.84
N GLU A 22 -13.74 -33.10 47.06
CA GLU A 22 -12.90 -31.92 47.37
C GLU A 22 -11.55 -31.96 46.65
N LYS A 23 -10.92 -33.14 46.55
CA LYS A 23 -9.68 -33.31 45.78
C LYS A 23 -9.88 -33.01 44.29
N LEU A 24 -11.01 -33.44 43.71
CA LEU A 24 -11.37 -33.15 42.33
C LEU A 24 -11.62 -31.65 42.10
N ASN A 25 -12.34 -31.00 43.01
CA ASN A 25 -12.59 -29.55 42.93
C ASN A 25 -11.30 -28.74 43.03
N ILE A 26 -10.36 -29.13 43.91
CA ILE A 26 -9.05 -28.48 44.01
C ILE A 26 -8.25 -28.70 42.72
N ALA A 27 -8.23 -29.93 42.17
CA ALA A 27 -7.53 -30.21 40.91
C ALA A 27 -8.11 -29.40 39.74
N MET A 28 -9.44 -29.30 39.63
CA MET A 28 -10.09 -28.44 38.63
C MET A 28 -9.75 -26.97 38.83
N THR A 29 -9.76 -26.49 40.07
CA THR A 29 -9.42 -25.09 40.40
C THR A 29 -7.97 -24.79 40.02
N VAL A 30 -7.04 -25.69 40.35
CA VAL A 30 -5.62 -25.56 39.97
C VAL A 30 -5.47 -25.57 38.45
N ALA A 31 -6.19 -26.43 37.74
CA ALA A 31 -6.17 -26.46 36.27
C ALA A 31 -6.72 -25.15 35.67
N MET A 32 -7.82 -24.61 36.20
CA MET A 32 -8.38 -23.33 35.77
C MET A 32 -7.41 -22.17 36.03
N PHE A 33 -6.82 -22.08 37.23
CA PHE A 33 -5.84 -21.04 37.55
C PHE A 33 -4.58 -21.14 36.68
N THR A 34 -4.10 -22.35 36.42
CA THR A 34 -2.95 -22.57 35.54
C THR A 34 -3.27 -22.16 34.10
N GLY A 35 -4.49 -22.44 33.63
CA GLY A 35 -4.98 -21.98 32.32
C GLY A 35 -5.06 -20.46 32.21
N VAL A 36 -5.52 -19.77 33.26
CA VAL A 36 -5.61 -18.29 33.31
C VAL A 36 -4.22 -17.64 33.38
N ILE A 37 -3.31 -18.18 34.20
CA ILE A 37 -1.93 -17.66 34.28
C ILE A 37 -1.19 -17.91 32.96
N GLY A 38 -1.37 -19.10 32.37
CA GLY A 38 -0.81 -19.45 31.07
C GLY A 38 -1.31 -18.54 29.95
N SER A 39 -2.60 -18.19 29.91
CA SER A 39 -3.14 -17.29 28.91
C SER A 39 -2.62 -15.85 29.07
N LEU A 40 -2.54 -15.34 30.30
CA LEU A 40 -1.98 -14.00 30.58
C LEU A 40 -0.49 -13.89 30.22
N ALA A 41 0.30 -14.95 30.42
CA ALA A 41 1.72 -14.97 30.07
C ALA A 41 1.97 -15.18 28.57
N THR A 42 1.12 -15.95 27.89
CA THR A 42 1.26 -16.24 26.46
C THR A 42 0.74 -15.10 25.58
N MET A 43 -0.25 -14.31 26.04
CA MET A 43 -0.78 -13.17 25.28
C MET A 43 0.30 -12.16 24.84
N PRO A 44 1.20 -11.67 25.72
CA PRO A 44 2.29 -10.78 25.34
C PRO A 44 3.27 -11.45 24.38
N ILE A 45 3.62 -12.73 24.61
CA ILE A 45 4.58 -13.47 23.79
C ILE A 45 4.02 -13.67 22.38
N VAL A 46 2.77 -14.10 22.26
CA VAL A 46 2.07 -14.26 20.98
C VAL A 46 1.94 -12.90 20.27
N SER A 47 1.55 -11.85 21.00
CA SER A 47 1.50 -10.47 20.47
C SER A 47 2.86 -10.01 19.94
N THR A 48 3.94 -10.27 20.69
CA THR A 48 5.32 -9.89 20.32
C THR A 48 5.81 -10.73 19.14
N PHE A 49 5.47 -12.03 19.09
CA PHE A 49 5.83 -12.93 18.01
C PHE A 49 5.12 -12.57 16.70
N PHE A 50 3.83 -12.23 16.74
CA PHE A 50 3.09 -11.72 15.59
C PHE A 50 3.51 -10.29 15.20
N SER A 51 3.88 -9.44 16.15
CA SER A 51 4.47 -8.12 15.88
C SER A 51 5.86 -8.21 15.24
N SER A 52 6.68 -9.18 15.64
CA SER A 52 8.02 -9.41 15.06
C SER A 52 7.99 -10.00 13.63
N LYS A 53 6.86 -10.59 13.23
CA LYS A 53 6.54 -10.97 11.85
C LYS A 53 5.94 -9.83 11.03
N GLN A 54 6.07 -8.57 11.48
CA GLN A 54 5.74 -7.43 10.64
C GLN A 54 6.49 -7.55 9.30
N PRO A 55 5.79 -7.41 8.16
CA PRO A 55 6.46 -7.41 6.86
C PRO A 55 7.56 -6.35 6.90
N LYS A 56 8.78 -6.73 6.52
CA LYS A 56 9.93 -5.82 6.42
C LYS A 56 9.44 -4.53 5.77
N LYS A 57 9.63 -3.37 6.43
CA LYS A 57 9.18 -2.07 5.89
C LYS A 57 9.72 -1.92 4.48
N ASN A 58 8.84 -2.09 3.50
CA ASN A 58 9.16 -1.81 2.11
C ASN A 58 9.51 -0.33 2.01
N ALA A 59 10.65 -0.04 1.40
CA ALA A 59 11.00 1.35 1.10
C ALA A 59 10.07 1.86 -0.02
N SER A 60 9.73 3.13 0.01
CA SER A 60 9.06 3.83 -1.08
C SER A 60 9.80 5.13 -1.38
N ILE A 61 9.79 5.56 -2.64
CA ILE A 61 10.21 6.92 -2.98
C ILE A 61 8.99 7.81 -2.78
N SER A 62 9.08 8.77 -1.87
CA SER A 62 7.98 9.69 -1.59
C SER A 62 8.04 10.94 -2.46
N ASP A 63 6.88 11.52 -2.77
CA ASP A 63 6.78 12.89 -3.25
C ASP A 63 7.15 13.92 -2.18
N HIS A 64 7.55 15.13 -2.59
CA HIS A 64 7.83 16.26 -1.71
C HIS A 64 6.78 17.35 -1.88
N LEU A 65 6.68 18.25 -0.91
CA LEU A 65 5.72 19.37 -0.96
C LEU A 65 5.94 20.24 -2.21
N ASP A 66 7.21 20.48 -2.56
CA ASP A 66 7.61 21.33 -3.69
C ASP A 66 7.35 20.69 -5.06
N ASP A 67 7.07 19.37 -5.11
CA ASP A 67 6.67 18.69 -6.35
C ASP A 67 5.25 19.13 -6.78
N THR A 68 4.50 19.82 -5.90
CA THR A 68 3.09 20.21 -6.09
C THR A 68 2.96 21.71 -6.35
N LYS A 69 2.18 22.06 -7.39
CA LYS A 69 1.81 23.44 -7.72
C LYS A 69 0.30 23.63 -7.69
N ILE A 70 -0.15 24.64 -6.96
CA ILE A 70 -1.54 25.09 -6.92
C ILE A 70 -1.65 26.39 -7.72
N SER A 71 -2.65 26.50 -8.58
CA SER A 71 -2.87 27.68 -9.43
C SER A 71 -4.35 27.94 -9.66
N GLU A 72 -4.74 29.21 -9.70
CA GLU A 72 -6.06 29.64 -10.16
C GLU A 72 -6.01 29.99 -11.65
N ILE A 73 -6.91 29.42 -12.44
CA ILE A 73 -7.03 29.67 -13.87
C ILE A 73 -8.33 30.43 -14.11
N LYS A 74 -8.23 31.63 -14.70
CA LYS A 74 -9.39 32.41 -15.15
C LYS A 74 -9.95 31.81 -16.44
N LYS A 75 -11.24 31.50 -16.49
CA LYS A 75 -11.95 31.14 -17.72
C LYS A 75 -12.64 32.34 -18.36
N LYS A 76 -12.99 32.20 -19.64
CA LYS A 76 -13.66 33.23 -20.46
C LYS A 76 -14.97 33.76 -19.84
N ASP A 77 -15.62 33.01 -18.94
CA ASP A 77 -16.90 33.38 -18.32
C ASP A 77 -16.78 33.96 -16.90
N ASN A 78 -15.63 34.55 -16.52
CA ASN A 78 -15.31 35.00 -15.15
C ASN A 78 -15.38 33.91 -14.05
N LYS A 79 -15.60 32.64 -14.44
CA LYS A 79 -15.48 31.50 -13.53
C LYS A 79 -14.03 31.19 -13.22
N LYS A 80 -13.74 30.92 -11.95
CA LYS A 80 -12.42 30.48 -11.48
C LYS A 80 -12.35 28.96 -11.47
N LYS A 81 -11.29 28.41 -12.06
CA LYS A 81 -10.96 26.99 -11.98
C LYS A 81 -9.68 26.84 -11.18
N THR A 82 -9.72 26.01 -10.14
CA THR A 82 -8.52 25.67 -9.37
C THR A 82 -7.83 24.49 -10.05
N LEU A 83 -6.51 24.54 -10.23
CA LEU A 83 -5.68 23.44 -10.70
C LEU A 83 -4.59 23.15 -9.67
N ILE A 84 -4.54 21.90 -9.22
CA ILE A 84 -3.54 21.36 -8.28
C ILE A 84 -2.78 20.26 -9.00
N LYS A 85 -1.50 20.47 -9.28
CA LYS A 85 -0.69 19.59 -10.14
C LYS A 85 0.56 19.09 -9.43
N LEU A 86 0.77 17.77 -9.42
CA LEU A 86 2.04 17.11 -9.10
C LEU A 86 2.85 16.88 -10.37
N SER A 87 4.15 17.15 -10.31
CA SER A 87 5.10 16.70 -11.34
C SER A 87 6.37 16.20 -10.67
N LYS A 88 6.60 14.89 -10.71
CA LYS A 88 7.78 14.26 -10.10
C LYS A 88 8.56 13.47 -11.15
N GLU A 89 9.86 13.71 -11.21
CA GLU A 89 10.78 12.93 -12.02
C GLU A 89 11.61 11.99 -11.14
N ILE A 90 11.78 10.75 -11.58
CA ILE A 90 12.52 9.72 -10.86
C ILE A 90 13.39 8.97 -11.83
N GLU A 91 14.70 8.96 -11.57
CA GLU A 91 15.64 8.15 -12.33
C GLU A 91 15.32 6.66 -12.19
N ALA A 92 15.34 5.92 -13.29
CA ALA A 92 15.05 4.48 -13.31
C ALA A 92 16.03 3.69 -12.42
N THR A 93 17.28 4.14 -12.34
CA THR A 93 18.33 3.60 -11.47
C THR A 93 18.00 3.72 -9.98
N LYS A 94 17.15 4.67 -9.57
CA LYS A 94 16.71 4.77 -8.17
C LYS A 94 15.69 3.69 -7.83
N LEU A 95 14.91 3.23 -8.81
CA LEU A 95 13.86 2.23 -8.62
C LEU A 95 14.40 0.80 -8.78
N PHE A 96 15.22 0.58 -9.80
CA PHE A 96 15.69 -0.73 -10.21
C PHE A 96 17.21 -0.76 -10.30
N ASP A 97 17.80 -1.85 -9.87
CA ASP A 97 19.19 -2.14 -10.18
C ASP A 97 19.25 -2.67 -11.63
N ILE A 98 19.53 -1.77 -12.57
CA ILE A 98 19.56 -2.10 -14.00
C ILE A 98 20.66 -3.13 -14.31
N ASN A 99 21.69 -3.21 -13.45
CA ASN A 99 22.79 -4.15 -13.58
C ASN A 99 22.50 -5.48 -12.88
N LYS A 100 21.75 -5.47 -11.78
CA LYS A 100 21.30 -6.69 -11.09
C LYS A 100 19.90 -7.08 -11.54
N LYS A 101 19.90 -8.02 -12.48
CA LYS A 101 18.72 -8.79 -12.83
C LYS A 101 18.53 -9.85 -11.74
N ILE A 102 17.30 -10.05 -11.24
CA ILE A 102 17.04 -11.19 -10.35
C ILE A 102 17.27 -12.46 -11.17
N ALA A 103 18.42 -13.08 -10.92
CA ALA A 103 18.85 -14.31 -11.55
C ALA A 103 18.12 -15.49 -10.91
N TYR A 104 17.63 -16.39 -11.76
CA TYR A 104 17.80 -17.80 -11.44
C TYR A 104 19.26 -18.17 -11.80
N ASN A 105 19.83 -19.05 -10.98
CA ASN A 105 21.22 -19.47 -10.82
C ASN A 105 22.24 -19.21 -11.95
N HIS A 106 23.44 -18.83 -11.48
CA HIS A 106 24.73 -18.80 -12.16
C HIS A 106 24.85 -19.70 -13.39
N ASN A 107 25.01 -19.12 -14.58
CA ASN A 107 26.12 -19.44 -15.50
C ASN A 107 25.98 -18.89 -16.93
N HIS A 108 24.89 -18.25 -17.31
CA HIS A 108 24.77 -17.78 -18.70
C HIS A 108 24.42 -16.31 -18.83
N ALA A 109 25.28 -15.65 -19.62
CA ALA A 109 25.12 -14.37 -20.28
C ALA A 109 25.71 -13.14 -19.56
N LYS A 110 27.01 -12.92 -19.81
CA LYS A 110 27.53 -11.58 -20.06
C LYS A 110 26.74 -11.01 -21.25
N PHE A 111 25.70 -10.23 -20.99
CA PHE A 111 25.05 -9.45 -22.04
C PHE A 111 25.93 -8.24 -22.37
N LYS A 112 26.49 -8.23 -23.57
CA LYS A 112 26.93 -6.98 -24.21
C LYS A 112 25.70 -6.35 -24.86
N ASP A 113 25.45 -5.09 -24.48
CA ASP A 113 24.60 -4.09 -25.13
C ASP A 113 23.07 -4.28 -25.19
N GLY A 114 22.40 -3.15 -24.90
CA GLY A 114 20.96 -3.00 -24.71
C GLY A 114 20.11 -3.00 -25.99
N SER A 115 20.35 -3.91 -26.93
CA SER A 115 19.73 -3.80 -28.26
C SER A 115 18.32 -4.38 -28.45
N ASN A 116 17.85 -5.43 -27.73
CA ASN A 116 16.45 -5.90 -27.92
C ASN A 116 15.66 -6.27 -26.65
N SER A 117 15.94 -5.63 -25.50
CA SER A 117 15.06 -5.78 -24.35
C SER A 117 13.69 -5.12 -24.62
N ILE A 118 12.61 -5.90 -24.52
CA ILE A 118 11.26 -5.33 -24.34
C ILE A 118 11.05 -5.20 -22.84
N VAL A 119 10.64 -4.02 -22.39
CA VAL A 119 10.34 -3.77 -20.99
C VAL A 119 8.86 -3.63 -20.75
N LYS A 120 8.34 -4.37 -19.78
CA LYS A 120 6.95 -4.30 -19.33
C LYS A 120 6.88 -3.53 -18.02
N SER A 121 6.13 -2.43 -18.02
CA SER A 121 5.82 -1.65 -16.81
C SER A 121 4.35 -1.75 -16.45
N LYS A 122 4.02 -2.05 -15.18
CA LYS A 122 2.65 -2.07 -14.65
C LYS A 122 2.57 -1.18 -13.40
N ALA A 123 1.57 -0.30 -13.35
CA ALA A 123 1.32 0.60 -12.23
C ALA A 123 0.09 0.12 -11.43
N GLU A 124 0.24 -0.23 -10.15
CA GLU A 124 -0.88 -0.65 -9.30
C GLU A 124 -1.26 0.42 -8.28
N PHE A 125 -2.57 0.64 -8.13
CA PHE A 125 -3.14 1.58 -7.18
C PHE A 125 -3.40 0.89 -5.84
N THR A 126 -2.84 1.39 -4.75
CA THR A 126 -3.24 0.96 -3.41
C THR A 126 -3.96 2.10 -2.70
N PHE A 127 -5.19 1.82 -2.29
CA PHE A 127 -6.00 2.68 -1.41
C PHE A 127 -6.01 2.07 -0.01
N TYR A 128 -6.27 2.88 1.02
CA TYR A 128 -6.57 2.33 2.34
C TYR A 128 -7.87 1.53 2.29
N ASN A 129 -8.12 0.70 3.31
CA ASN A 129 -9.36 -0.07 3.37
C ASN A 129 -10.50 0.89 3.70
N THR A 130 -11.13 1.43 2.66
CA THR A 130 -12.31 2.29 2.77
C THR A 130 -13.54 1.40 2.72
N GLY A 131 -14.70 1.87 3.20
CA GLY A 131 -15.96 1.11 3.07
C GLY A 131 -16.31 0.79 1.61
N TYR A 132 -15.72 1.54 0.68
CA TYR A 132 -15.84 1.38 -0.76
C TYR A 132 -14.68 0.50 -1.26
N LYS A 133 -14.98 -0.60 -1.96
CA LYS A 133 -13.97 -1.54 -2.50
C LYS A 133 -13.17 -0.96 -3.70
N LEU A 134 -12.71 0.30 -3.60
CA LEU A 134 -12.05 1.07 -4.66
C LEU A 134 -10.80 0.36 -5.18
N LYS A 135 -10.00 -0.26 -4.31
CA LYS A 135 -8.82 -1.02 -4.75
C LYS A 135 -9.16 -2.12 -5.76
N GLY A 136 -10.23 -2.88 -5.54
CA GLY A 136 -10.61 -3.93 -6.49
C GLY A 136 -11.03 -3.37 -7.84
N PHE A 137 -11.84 -2.31 -7.83
CA PHE A 137 -12.35 -1.66 -9.05
C PHE A 137 -11.24 -0.98 -9.86
N PHE A 138 -10.38 -0.19 -9.21
CA PHE A 138 -9.33 0.56 -9.89
C PHE A 138 -8.17 -0.32 -10.40
N ASN A 139 -8.02 -1.54 -9.87
CA ASN A 139 -6.99 -2.49 -10.30
C ASN A 139 -7.53 -3.67 -11.13
N ASP A 140 -8.74 -3.58 -11.69
CA ASP A 140 -9.19 -4.62 -12.61
C ASP A 140 -8.23 -4.77 -13.81
N LYS A 141 -8.28 -5.93 -14.46
CA LYS A 141 -7.34 -6.28 -15.54
C LYS A 141 -7.43 -5.34 -16.75
N ASP A 142 -8.57 -4.71 -16.97
CA ASP A 142 -8.80 -3.80 -18.10
C ASP A 142 -8.26 -2.39 -17.81
N SER A 143 -8.20 -2.01 -16.53
CA SER A 143 -7.78 -0.69 -16.04
C SER A 143 -6.27 -0.51 -15.98
N ILE A 144 -5.53 -1.58 -15.70
CA ILE A 144 -4.07 -1.50 -15.54
C ILE A 144 -3.42 -2.34 -16.63
N GLN A 145 -3.26 -1.70 -17.78
CA GLN A 145 -2.54 -2.30 -18.88
C GLN A 145 -1.04 -2.10 -18.68
N SER A 146 -0.32 -3.18 -18.88
CA SER A 146 1.14 -3.13 -18.94
C SER A 146 1.59 -2.61 -20.30
N LYS A 147 2.51 -1.66 -20.31
CA LYS A 147 3.09 -1.14 -21.56
C LYS A 147 4.41 -1.83 -21.87
N GLU A 148 4.54 -2.34 -23.09
CA GLU A 148 5.81 -2.82 -23.64
C GLU A 148 6.59 -1.64 -24.24
N ILE A 149 7.88 -1.55 -23.88
CA ILE A 149 8.79 -0.49 -24.29
C ILE A 149 10.01 -1.11 -24.97
N SER A 150 10.32 -0.62 -26.16
CA SER A 150 11.39 -1.11 -27.03
C SER A 150 12.34 0.02 -27.43
N ALA A 151 13.48 -0.35 -28.01
CA ALA A 151 14.46 0.61 -28.53
C ALA A 151 13.87 1.52 -29.63
N LYS A 152 12.88 1.05 -30.40
CA LYS A 152 12.26 1.76 -31.52
C LYS A 152 11.24 2.83 -31.12
N ASP A 153 10.76 2.78 -29.88
CA ASP A 153 9.74 3.72 -29.40
C ASP A 153 10.28 5.14 -29.22
N SER A 154 9.38 6.12 -29.24
CA SER A 154 9.66 7.55 -29.06
C SER A 154 10.39 7.84 -27.74
N SER A 155 11.00 9.02 -27.62
CA SER A 155 11.74 9.43 -26.41
C SER A 155 10.85 9.61 -25.17
N LYS A 156 9.53 9.71 -25.35
CA LYS A 156 8.55 9.90 -24.28
C LYS A 156 7.37 8.95 -24.51
N ILE A 157 7.27 7.95 -23.66
CA ILE A 157 6.32 6.86 -23.78
C ILE A 157 5.35 6.94 -22.62
N GLU A 158 4.06 7.06 -22.93
CA GLU A 158 3.00 7.02 -21.93
C GLU A 158 2.75 5.57 -21.50
N ILE A 159 2.98 5.30 -20.22
CA ILE A 159 2.77 3.98 -19.59
C ILE A 159 1.35 3.89 -19.03
N LEU A 160 0.89 4.97 -18.42
CA LEU A 160 -0.43 5.07 -17.82
C LEU A 160 -1.02 6.43 -18.13
N ASN A 161 -2.31 6.45 -18.48
CA ASN A 161 -3.12 7.66 -18.57
C ASN A 161 -4.50 7.31 -18.08
N PHE A 162 -4.81 7.84 -16.91
CA PHE A 162 -5.93 7.40 -16.12
C PHE A 162 -6.78 8.62 -15.76
N ASP A 163 -8.01 8.66 -16.28
CA ASP A 163 -9.00 9.67 -15.93
C ASP A 163 -9.76 9.21 -14.69
N LEU A 164 -9.49 9.87 -13.57
CA LEU A 164 -10.09 9.49 -12.28
C LEU A 164 -11.56 9.89 -12.18
N VAL A 165 -12.00 10.94 -12.90
CA VAL A 165 -13.41 11.38 -12.88
C VAL A 165 -14.27 10.38 -13.65
N ASP A 166 -13.82 9.96 -14.84
CA ASP A 166 -14.50 8.92 -15.61
C ASP A 166 -14.56 7.59 -14.82
N LYS A 167 -13.47 7.22 -14.14
CA LYS A 167 -13.42 6.00 -13.33
C LYS A 167 -14.36 6.07 -12.12
N LEU A 168 -14.40 7.20 -11.41
CA LEU A 168 -15.37 7.40 -10.32
C LEU A 168 -16.81 7.36 -10.84
N SER A 169 -17.09 7.95 -12.01
CA SER A 169 -18.41 7.89 -12.64
C SER A 169 -18.82 6.45 -12.95
N LYS A 170 -17.91 5.64 -13.50
CA LYS A 170 -18.14 4.21 -13.75
C LYS A 170 -18.36 3.43 -12.47
N PHE A 171 -17.55 3.67 -11.43
CA PHE A 171 -17.72 3.05 -10.11
C PHE A 171 -19.11 3.30 -9.53
N ASN A 172 -19.57 4.56 -9.55
CA ASN A 172 -20.90 4.93 -9.05
C ASN A 172 -22.05 4.30 -9.86
N LYS A 173 -21.82 3.91 -11.12
CA LYS A 173 -22.81 3.24 -11.98
C LYS A 173 -22.89 1.72 -11.80
N GLU A 174 -21.84 1.05 -11.31
CA GLU A 174 -21.82 -0.41 -11.16
C GLU A 174 -22.79 -0.90 -10.08
N ALA A 175 -23.47 -2.02 -10.32
CA ALA A 175 -24.61 -2.51 -9.54
C ALA A 175 -24.35 -2.71 -8.02
N LYS A 176 -23.10 -2.83 -7.58
CA LYS A 176 -22.71 -2.89 -6.15
C LYS A 176 -22.81 -1.55 -5.43
N SER A 177 -22.92 -0.42 -6.15
CA SER A 177 -23.20 0.88 -5.54
C SER A 177 -24.66 1.01 -5.08
N LYS A 178 -25.60 0.15 -5.48
CA LYS A 178 -27.00 0.30 -5.05
C LYS A 178 -27.23 0.25 -3.54
N THR A 179 -26.31 -0.34 -2.78
CA THR A 179 -26.35 -0.39 -1.31
C THR A 179 -25.48 0.67 -0.62
N LEU A 180 -24.70 1.45 -1.37
CA LEU A 180 -23.80 2.47 -0.84
C LEU A 180 -24.10 3.82 -1.51
N PRO A 181 -24.12 4.94 -0.78
CA PRO A 181 -24.37 6.23 -1.42
C PRO A 181 -23.29 6.51 -2.47
N ASN A 182 -23.68 7.16 -3.57
CA ASN A 182 -22.77 7.61 -4.62
C ASN A 182 -21.65 8.45 -4.00
N LEU A 183 -20.41 8.12 -4.35
CA LEU A 183 -19.25 8.84 -3.84
C LEU A 183 -19.07 10.13 -4.64
N GLU A 184 -19.25 11.27 -3.98
CA GLU A 184 -18.94 12.58 -4.57
C GLU A 184 -17.43 12.75 -4.73
N PHE A 185 -17.00 13.57 -5.68
CA PHE A 185 -15.57 13.77 -5.95
C PHE A 185 -14.80 14.30 -4.75
N LYS A 186 -15.37 15.24 -3.99
CA LYS A 186 -14.73 15.79 -2.78
C LYS A 186 -14.44 14.71 -1.73
N ASP A 187 -15.32 13.72 -1.61
CA ASP A 187 -15.15 12.61 -0.67
C ASP A 187 -14.23 11.54 -1.28
N PHE A 188 -14.30 11.32 -2.58
CA PHE A 188 -13.32 10.51 -3.30
C PHE A 188 -11.88 11.02 -3.10
N ILE A 189 -11.64 12.34 -3.13
CA ILE A 189 -10.33 12.93 -2.82
C ILE A 189 -9.83 12.52 -1.43
N LYS A 190 -10.72 12.50 -0.43
CA LYS A 190 -10.37 12.06 0.93
C LYS A 190 -9.94 10.59 0.95
N GLU A 191 -10.65 9.74 0.20
CA GLU A 191 -10.36 8.30 0.14
C GLU A 191 -9.04 7.98 -0.59
N ILE A 192 -8.66 8.77 -1.59
CA ILE A 192 -7.39 8.60 -2.33
C ILE A 192 -6.20 9.30 -1.68
N SER A 193 -6.37 9.90 -0.49
CA SER A 193 -5.37 10.71 0.20
C SER A 193 -4.04 10.02 0.51
N ASN A 194 -3.98 8.70 0.39
CA ASN A 194 -2.80 7.89 0.66
C ASN A 194 -2.50 6.91 -0.49
N LEU A 195 -2.77 7.32 -1.73
CA LEU A 195 -2.53 6.49 -2.89
C LEU A 195 -1.05 6.10 -3.00
N LYS A 196 -0.78 4.79 -3.07
CA LYS A 196 0.55 4.26 -3.43
C LYS A 196 0.52 3.70 -4.85
N LEU A 197 1.51 4.06 -5.66
CA LEU A 197 1.71 3.54 -7.00
C LEU A 197 2.90 2.58 -7.00
N SER A 198 2.62 1.30 -7.20
CA SER A 198 3.66 0.27 -7.29
C SER A 198 4.02 0.02 -8.75
N PHE A 199 5.32 -0.07 -9.04
CA PHE A 199 5.80 -0.33 -10.40
C PHE A 199 6.48 -1.69 -10.43
N THR A 200 6.02 -2.53 -11.35
CA THR A 200 6.81 -3.72 -11.73
C THR A 200 7.51 -3.45 -13.04
N TYR A 201 8.79 -3.82 -13.09
CA TYR A 201 9.66 -3.61 -14.23
C TYR A 201 10.29 -4.94 -14.62
N SER A 202 9.91 -5.47 -15.79
CA SER A 202 10.41 -6.75 -16.28
C SER A 202 10.94 -6.64 -17.70
N PHE A 203 11.95 -7.45 -18.03
CA PHE A 203 12.57 -7.52 -19.35
C PHE A 203 12.36 -8.88 -19.98
N LYS A 204 12.24 -8.91 -21.31
CA LYS A 204 12.26 -10.15 -22.08
C LYS A 204 13.69 -10.52 -22.44
N ASN A 205 14.14 -11.72 -22.07
CA ASN A 205 15.44 -12.25 -22.46
C ASN A 205 15.39 -12.68 -23.94
N GLU A 206 16.41 -12.31 -24.70
CA GLU A 206 16.49 -12.61 -26.12
C GLU A 206 16.77 -14.09 -26.40
N ALA A 207 17.54 -14.76 -25.53
CA ALA A 207 18.01 -16.13 -25.73
C ALA A 207 16.90 -17.18 -25.54
N ASP A 208 16.06 -17.00 -24.53
CA ASP A 208 14.99 -17.96 -24.18
C ASP A 208 13.57 -17.39 -24.38
N LYS A 209 13.45 -16.11 -24.79
CA LYS A 209 12.20 -15.38 -25.00
C LYS A 209 11.30 -15.29 -23.75
N LYS A 210 11.81 -15.56 -22.54
CA LYS A 210 11.05 -15.49 -21.27
C LYS A 210 11.16 -14.11 -20.62
N TRP A 211 10.22 -13.81 -19.72
CA TRP A 211 10.16 -12.56 -18.96
C TRP A 211 10.82 -12.71 -17.58
N TYR A 212 11.60 -11.70 -17.20
CA TYR A 212 12.37 -11.66 -15.96
C TYR A 212 12.22 -10.31 -15.26
N PHE A 213 12.31 -10.28 -13.94
CA PHE A 213 12.22 -9.03 -13.16
C PHE A 213 13.61 -8.45 -12.88
N TYR A 214 13.69 -7.12 -12.87
CA TYR A 214 14.84 -6.43 -12.29
C TYR A 214 14.78 -6.49 -10.76
N ASP A 215 15.95 -6.49 -10.12
CA ASP A 215 16.00 -6.29 -8.67
C ASP A 215 15.62 -4.84 -8.35
N THR A 216 14.93 -4.65 -7.23
CA THR A 216 14.58 -3.33 -6.74
C THR A 216 15.69 -2.83 -5.84
N ASN A 217 16.12 -1.58 -6.01
CA ASN A 217 17.11 -1.01 -5.10
C ASN A 217 16.53 -0.92 -3.68
N ASN A 218 17.30 -1.32 -2.66
CA ASN A 218 16.89 -1.24 -1.24
C ASN A 218 15.52 -1.84 -0.89
N LYS A 219 15.04 -2.87 -1.62
CA LYS A 219 13.68 -3.43 -1.45
C LYS A 219 12.58 -2.38 -1.64
N LEU A 220 12.80 -1.46 -2.60
CA LEU A 220 11.81 -0.48 -3.01
C LEU A 220 10.58 -1.18 -3.60
N PHE A 221 9.41 -0.88 -3.05
CA PHE A 221 8.14 -1.46 -3.51
C PHE A 221 7.40 -0.56 -4.50
N GLY A 222 7.76 0.73 -4.58
CA GLY A 222 7.15 1.67 -5.50
C GLY A 222 7.35 3.12 -5.11
N ILE A 223 6.46 3.96 -5.65
CA ILE A 223 6.41 5.40 -5.41
C ILE A 223 5.18 5.69 -4.57
N GLU A 224 5.39 6.39 -3.47
CA GLU A 224 4.34 6.80 -2.55
C GLU A 224 4.05 8.27 -2.78
N ILE A 225 2.87 8.57 -3.31
CA ILE A 225 2.41 9.95 -3.49
C ILE A 225 1.52 10.24 -2.29
N ASN A 226 2.08 10.85 -1.26
CA ASN A 226 1.40 11.08 0.00
C ASN A 226 1.24 12.57 0.25
N ASN A 227 2.31 13.34 0.04
CA ASN A 227 2.32 14.78 0.32
C ASN A 227 1.34 15.54 -0.59
N TYR A 228 1.31 15.21 -1.88
CA TYR A 228 0.39 15.76 -2.85
C TYR A 228 -1.07 15.54 -2.45
N PHE A 229 -1.45 14.30 -2.16
CA PHE A 229 -2.85 14.02 -1.84
C PHE A 229 -3.25 14.53 -0.46
N LYS A 230 -2.32 14.63 0.50
CA LYS A 230 -2.54 15.37 1.76
C LYS A 230 -2.84 16.84 1.49
N GLN A 231 -2.00 17.52 0.71
CA GLN A 231 -2.23 18.92 0.34
C GLN A 231 -3.56 19.10 -0.41
N LEU A 232 -3.87 18.19 -1.34
CA LEU A 232 -5.12 18.22 -2.09
C LEU A 232 -6.33 18.08 -1.16
N LYS A 233 -6.27 17.12 -0.22
CA LYS A 233 -7.32 16.92 0.79
C LYS A 233 -7.50 18.18 1.64
N GLU A 234 -6.42 18.68 2.24
CA GLU A 234 -6.45 19.89 3.08
C GLU A 234 -7.00 21.10 2.30
N TYR A 235 -6.59 21.25 1.04
CA TYR A 235 -7.07 22.33 0.19
C TYR A 235 -8.56 22.20 -0.12
N VAL A 236 -9.04 21.00 -0.46
CA VAL A 236 -10.46 20.75 -0.73
C VAL A 236 -11.29 20.99 0.53
N GLU A 237 -10.88 20.48 1.69
CA GLU A 237 -11.61 20.65 2.95
C GLU A 237 -11.66 22.11 3.41
N LYS A 238 -10.59 22.88 3.19
CA LYS A 238 -10.55 24.30 3.56
C LYS A 238 -11.40 25.19 2.64
N ASN A 239 -11.46 24.87 1.34
CA ASN A 239 -12.04 25.77 0.33
C ASN A 239 -13.41 25.32 -0.19
N ILE A 240 -13.83 24.08 0.09
CA ILE A 240 -15.11 23.52 -0.35
C ILE A 240 -15.85 23.02 0.89
N THR A 241 -16.92 23.72 1.27
CA THR A 241 -17.77 23.32 2.38
C THR A 241 -18.56 22.04 2.04
N ALA A 242 -19.03 21.32 3.06
CA ALA A 242 -19.68 20.02 2.89
C ALA A 242 -20.98 20.07 2.04
N ASP A 243 -21.64 21.23 2.00
CA ASP A 243 -22.85 21.52 1.24
C ASP A 243 -22.57 21.99 -0.20
N LYS A 244 -21.34 22.45 -0.49
CA LYS A 244 -21.00 22.97 -1.81
C LYS A 244 -20.70 21.83 -2.79
N LYS A 245 -21.46 21.78 -3.89
CA LYS A 245 -21.27 20.82 -4.98
C LYS A 245 -20.20 21.32 -5.94
N ILE A 246 -19.33 20.41 -6.36
CA ILE A 246 -18.35 20.69 -7.42
C ILE A 246 -19.03 20.44 -8.77
N SER A 247 -18.95 21.42 -9.68
CA SER A 247 -19.78 21.41 -10.90
C SER A 247 -19.04 20.88 -12.13
N ARG A 248 -17.70 21.02 -12.17
CA ARG A 248 -16.87 20.58 -13.30
C ARG A 248 -15.53 20.09 -12.78
N GLU A 249 -15.40 18.77 -12.66
CA GLU A 249 -14.23 18.09 -12.15
C GLU A 249 -13.43 17.51 -13.32
N GLU A 250 -12.12 17.68 -13.29
CA GLU A 250 -11.21 16.98 -14.19
C GLU A 250 -10.05 16.43 -13.35
N SER A 251 -9.72 15.16 -13.53
CA SER A 251 -8.61 14.56 -12.82
C SER A 251 -7.88 13.52 -13.66
N LYS A 252 -6.56 13.68 -13.81
CA LYS A 252 -5.72 12.76 -14.58
C LYS A 252 -4.48 12.36 -13.81
N ILE A 253 -4.16 11.07 -13.87
CA ILE A 253 -2.86 10.51 -13.50
C ILE A 253 -2.20 10.02 -14.77
N ILE A 254 -1.02 10.58 -15.07
CA ILE A 254 -0.23 10.20 -16.23
C ILE A 254 1.16 9.79 -15.76
N ILE A 255 1.62 8.64 -16.25
CA ILE A 255 2.96 8.14 -15.97
C ILE A 255 3.66 7.90 -17.29
N LYS A 256 4.86 8.46 -17.41
CA LYS A 256 5.64 8.43 -18.64
C LYS A 256 7.02 7.88 -18.37
N ALA A 257 7.49 7.00 -19.24
CA ALA A 257 8.91 6.67 -19.32
C ALA A 257 9.59 7.59 -20.33
N ILE A 258 10.75 8.11 -19.95
CA ILE A 258 11.60 8.95 -20.79
C ILE A 258 12.85 8.17 -21.14
N LYS A 259 13.17 8.17 -22.43
CA LYS A 259 14.37 7.58 -23.01
C LYS A 259 15.34 8.69 -23.40
N ASN A 260 16.56 8.59 -22.93
CA ASN A 260 17.70 9.34 -23.41
C ASN A 260 18.38 8.50 -24.50
N LYS A 261 18.43 9.05 -25.71
CA LYS A 261 19.05 8.37 -26.86
C LYS A 261 20.54 8.08 -26.66
N ASN A 262 21.18 8.75 -25.70
CA ASN A 262 22.61 8.62 -25.41
C ASN A 262 22.90 7.66 -24.24
N SER A 263 21.88 6.99 -23.71
CA SER A 263 22.00 6.05 -22.60
C SER A 263 21.85 4.62 -23.11
N ASN A 264 22.63 3.69 -22.53
CA ASN A 264 22.47 2.26 -22.80
C ASN A 264 21.21 1.67 -22.15
N ASN A 265 20.49 2.46 -21.35
CA ASN A 265 19.26 2.06 -20.68
C ASN A 265 18.05 2.34 -21.56
N LEU A 266 17.11 1.39 -21.62
CA LEU A 266 15.84 1.58 -22.34
C LEU A 266 14.92 2.62 -21.71
N ILE A 267 15.10 2.92 -20.42
CA ILE A 267 14.39 3.97 -19.70
C ILE A 267 15.37 4.63 -18.73
N ASP A 268 15.47 5.95 -18.80
CA ASP A 268 16.34 6.72 -17.91
C ASP A 268 15.58 7.31 -16.73
N LYS A 269 14.35 7.78 -16.98
CA LYS A 269 13.50 8.32 -15.93
C LYS A 269 12.04 8.02 -16.14
N PHE A 270 11.33 7.94 -15.03
CA PHE A 270 9.88 7.97 -14.97
C PHE A 270 9.44 9.38 -14.57
N VAL A 271 8.40 9.88 -15.23
CA VAL A 271 7.75 11.14 -14.90
C VAL A 271 6.32 10.82 -14.48
N ILE A 272 5.96 11.22 -13.27
CA ILE A 272 4.61 11.14 -12.74
C ILE A 272 4.00 12.53 -12.79
N GLU A 273 2.91 12.66 -13.52
CA GLU A 273 2.10 13.87 -13.61
C GLU A 273 0.71 13.56 -13.06
N ILE A 274 0.28 14.27 -12.01
CA ILE A 274 -1.09 14.19 -11.50
C ILE A 274 -1.69 15.58 -11.53
N ALA A 275 -2.91 15.71 -12.03
CA ALA A 275 -3.60 16.98 -12.09
C ALA A 275 -5.04 16.80 -11.64
N PHE A 276 -5.43 17.54 -10.59
CA PHE A 276 -6.81 17.70 -10.18
C PHE A 276 -7.23 19.13 -10.45
N SER A 277 -8.38 19.31 -11.08
CA SER A 277 -8.93 20.62 -11.29
C SER A 277 -10.44 20.64 -11.19
N TYR A 278 -10.96 21.75 -10.67
CA TYR A 278 -12.38 21.86 -10.42
C TYR A 278 -12.90 23.29 -10.43
N GLU A 279 -14.20 23.44 -10.71
CA GLU A 279 -14.98 24.66 -10.56
C GLU A 279 -15.97 24.46 -9.40
N ALA A 280 -15.75 25.20 -8.30
CA ALA A 280 -16.59 25.19 -7.10
C ALA A 280 -17.63 26.30 -7.14
#